data_AF-A0A176S776-F1
#
_entry.id   AF-A0A176S776-F1
#
_cell.length_a   1.000
_cell.length_b   1.000
_cell.length_c   1.000
_cell.angle_alpha   90.00
_cell.angle_beta   90.00
_cell.angle_gamma   90.00
#
_symmetry.space_group_name_H-M   'P 1'
#
loop_
_entity.id
_entity.type
_entity.pdbx_description
1 polymer ?
#
loop_
_entity_poly.entity_id
_entity_poly.type
_entity_poly.pdbx_seq_one_letter_code
_entity_poly.pdbx_strand_id
1 'polypeptide(L)'
;MIDKTEQDWNDLLDGKSVPDADPKTIREARSFRNALLSQVDDEDLPYPHILEKALLRLKDDPEFPHRGAVKKVLFGLRLKIWFSNLKQSAHYILSTTQQWVIEHPLVLPTFATVLVLAIVIKLLCPIICDFPPAEKAIGISDLINISYNEVDVQYWENRSSDKFVLRFSESARPSLALQAFNAGLWKGRESLLSSSSKVMEKNWTETEWVSYYELGRWTLLLESVCRSLPQYQVPNDFWDRQKNIFNKLNQDILARKEKSDDLEGVTINWVSSQFASIGPLLEQLPNELPLSTQLAAKLKFMRDGLIID
;
A
#
# COMPACT_ATOMS: atom_id res chain seq x y z
N MET A 1 4.88 -25.83 -23.92
CA MET A 1 4.11 -24.66 -24.40
C MET A 1 3.94 -23.74 -23.20
N ILE A 2 4.47 -22.53 -23.27
CA ILE A 2 4.22 -21.50 -22.24
C ILE A 2 2.84 -20.93 -22.54
N ASP A 3 2.00 -20.80 -21.52
CA ASP A 3 0.69 -20.18 -21.66
C ASP A 3 0.87 -18.73 -22.13
N LYS A 4 0.17 -18.34 -23.21
CA LYS A 4 0.29 -17.00 -23.81
C LYS A 4 0.04 -15.91 -22.75
N THR A 5 -0.88 -16.17 -21.82
CA THR A 5 -1.19 -15.26 -20.72
C THR A 5 -0.03 -15.07 -19.74
N GLU A 6 0.78 -16.10 -19.49
CA GLU A 6 1.95 -16.00 -18.62
C GLU A 6 3.08 -15.20 -19.27
N GLN A 7 3.28 -15.38 -20.58
CA GLN A 7 4.29 -14.63 -21.34
C GLN A 7 3.93 -13.15 -21.42
N ASP A 8 2.65 -12.84 -21.72
CA ASP A 8 2.15 -11.47 -21.80
C ASP A 8 2.32 -10.72 -20.46
N TRP A 9 2.09 -11.39 -19.34
CA TRP A 9 2.31 -10.81 -18.01
C TRP A 9 3.79 -10.48 -17.74
N ASN A 10 4.71 -11.39 -18.09
CA ASN A 10 6.14 -11.14 -17.91
C ASN A 10 6.62 -9.98 -18.78
N ASP A 11 6.20 -9.93 -20.05
CA ASP A 11 6.57 -8.85 -20.95
C ASP A 11 6.01 -7.49 -20.48
N LEU A 12 4.80 -7.46 -19.93
CA LEU A 12 4.22 -6.24 -19.33
C LEU A 12 4.94 -5.80 -18.06
N LEU A 13 5.36 -6.73 -17.20
CA LEU A 13 6.13 -6.42 -16.00
C LEU A 13 7.53 -5.89 -16.35
N ASP A 14 8.16 -6.40 -17.41
CA ASP A 14 9.41 -5.87 -17.96
C ASP A 14 9.25 -4.47 -18.58
N GLY A 15 8.02 -3.96 -18.69
CA GLY A 15 7.71 -2.66 -19.30
C GLY A 15 7.62 -2.69 -20.83
N LYS A 16 7.56 -3.87 -21.45
CA LYS A 16 7.32 -4.02 -22.88
C LYS A 16 5.82 -3.88 -23.19
N SER A 17 5.50 -3.43 -24.39
CA SER A 17 4.12 -3.40 -24.87
C SER A 17 3.70 -4.76 -25.42
N VAL A 18 2.50 -5.21 -25.07
CA VAL A 18 1.89 -6.43 -25.61
C VAL A 18 0.64 -6.03 -26.40
N PRO A 19 0.64 -6.16 -27.74
CA PRO A 19 -0.38 -5.53 -28.61
C PRO A 19 -1.79 -6.11 -28.45
N ASP A 20 -1.94 -7.33 -27.94
CA ASP A 20 -3.24 -8.01 -27.76
C ASP A 20 -3.60 -8.25 -26.28
N ALA A 21 -2.86 -7.67 -25.34
CA ALA A 21 -3.15 -7.86 -23.93
C ALA A 21 -4.44 -7.12 -23.52
N ASP A 22 -5.26 -7.77 -22.70
CA ASP A 22 -6.46 -7.17 -22.14
C ASP A 22 -6.10 -5.85 -21.41
N PRO A 23 -6.80 -4.72 -21.67
CA PRO A 23 -6.52 -3.44 -21.03
C PRO A 23 -6.50 -3.50 -19.49
N LYS A 24 -7.31 -4.38 -18.89
CA LYS A 24 -7.32 -4.64 -17.45
C LYS A 24 -6.00 -5.27 -17.01
N THR A 25 -5.49 -6.26 -17.75
CA THR A 25 -4.20 -6.91 -17.51
C THR A 25 -3.04 -5.93 -17.63
N ILE A 26 -3.06 -5.05 -18.64
CA ILE A 26 -2.06 -3.98 -18.81
C ILE A 26 -2.06 -3.04 -17.60
N ARG A 27 -3.24 -2.62 -17.14
CA ARG A 27 -3.39 -1.73 -15.98
C ARG A 27 -2.90 -2.39 -14.69
N GLU A 28 -3.23 -3.66 -14.47
CA GLU A 28 -2.81 -4.43 -13.30
C GLU A 28 -1.30 -4.66 -13.29
N ALA A 29 -0.72 -5.08 -14.42
CA ALA A 29 0.73 -5.28 -14.55
C ALA A 29 1.51 -3.97 -14.34
N ARG A 30 1.02 -2.84 -14.87
CA ARG A 30 1.64 -1.53 -14.65
C ARG A 30 1.55 -1.07 -13.19
N SER A 31 0.39 -1.26 -12.55
CA SER A 31 0.21 -0.95 -11.13
C SER A 31 1.15 -1.80 -10.26
N PHE A 32 1.30 -3.08 -10.60
CA PHE A 32 2.18 -4.00 -9.90
C PHE A 32 3.65 -3.63 -10.08
N ARG A 33 4.08 -3.35 -11.31
CA ARG A 33 5.44 -2.88 -11.63
C ARG A 33 5.79 -1.59 -10.90
N ASN A 34 4.88 -0.61 -10.86
CA ASN A 34 5.12 0.63 -10.15
C ASN A 34 5.26 0.42 -8.63
N ALA A 35 4.45 -0.47 -8.05
CA ALA A 35 4.58 -0.84 -6.64
C ALA A 35 5.90 -1.59 -6.35
N LEU A 36 6.40 -2.39 -7.30
CA LEU A 36 7.71 -3.04 -7.19
C LEU A 36 8.85 -2.03 -7.27
N LEU A 37 8.80 -1.10 -8.22
CA LEU A 37 9.85 -0.09 -8.43
C LEU A 37 9.90 0.94 -7.29
N SER A 38 8.77 1.23 -6.63
CA SER A 38 8.76 2.11 -5.46
C SER A 38 9.41 1.50 -4.20
N GLN A 39 9.73 0.19 -4.20
CA GLN A 39 10.27 -0.52 -3.04
C GLN A 39 11.77 -0.83 -3.16
N VAL A 40 12.44 -0.34 -4.20
CA VAL A 40 13.83 -0.66 -4.51
C VAL A 40 14.64 0.63 -4.58
N ASP A 41 15.47 0.88 -3.57
CA ASP A 41 16.38 2.04 -3.51
C ASP A 41 17.66 1.89 -4.35
N ASP A 42 17.87 0.71 -4.97
CA ASP A 42 19.11 0.35 -5.69
C ASP A 42 18.83 -0.01 -7.15
N GLU A 43 19.20 0.85 -8.09
CA GLU A 43 18.94 0.70 -9.53
C GLU A 43 19.76 -0.43 -10.21
N ASP A 44 20.76 -1.01 -9.51
CA ASP A 44 21.76 -1.91 -10.11
C ASP A 44 21.52 -3.42 -9.90
N LEU A 45 20.42 -3.84 -9.27
CA LEU A 45 20.14 -5.27 -9.03
C LEU A 45 19.44 -5.94 -10.25
N PRO A 46 19.88 -7.14 -10.70
CA PRO A 46 19.22 -7.83 -11.81
C PRO A 46 17.78 -8.25 -11.45
N TYR A 47 16.87 -7.98 -12.40
CA TYR A 47 15.41 -8.09 -12.29
C TYR A 47 14.85 -9.38 -11.63
N PRO A 48 15.41 -10.59 -11.85
CA PRO A 48 14.89 -11.81 -11.24
C PRO A 48 14.97 -11.81 -9.71
N HIS A 49 16.03 -11.23 -9.14
CA HIS A 49 16.27 -11.22 -7.69
C HIS A 49 15.48 -10.12 -6.99
N ILE A 50 15.22 -9.01 -7.70
CA ILE A 50 14.33 -7.94 -7.24
C ILE A 50 12.89 -8.47 -7.14
N LEU A 51 12.42 -9.13 -8.19
CA LEU A 51 11.07 -9.70 -8.24
C LEU A 51 10.87 -10.74 -7.13
N GLU A 52 11.85 -11.62 -6.89
CA GLU A 52 11.77 -12.60 -5.82
C GLU A 52 11.73 -11.97 -4.42
N LYS A 53 12.60 -10.98 -4.13
CA LYS A 53 12.61 -10.26 -2.85
C LYS A 53 11.32 -9.49 -2.61
N ALA A 54 10.81 -8.81 -3.62
CA ALA A 54 9.59 -8.02 -3.49
C ALA A 54 8.35 -8.91 -3.38
N LEU A 55 8.28 -10.02 -4.13
CA LEU A 55 7.23 -11.03 -3.97
C LEU A 55 7.31 -11.72 -2.60
N LEU A 56 8.51 -11.99 -2.06
CA LEU A 56 8.70 -12.49 -0.70
C LEU A 56 8.14 -11.51 0.34
N ARG A 57 8.46 -10.22 0.23
CA ARG A 57 7.91 -9.18 1.10
C ARG A 57 6.37 -9.10 0.99
N LEU A 58 5.82 -9.16 -0.23
CA LEU A 58 4.37 -9.19 -0.49
C LEU A 58 3.67 -10.48 -0.03
N LYS A 59 4.39 -11.60 0.12
CA LYS A 59 3.87 -12.87 0.65
C LYS A 59 3.69 -12.80 2.16
N ASP A 60 4.69 -12.20 2.80
CA ASP A 60 4.80 -12.08 4.26
C ASP A 60 3.98 -10.88 4.78
N ASP A 61 3.65 -9.93 3.90
CA ASP A 61 2.65 -8.89 4.13
C ASP A 61 1.25 -9.52 4.34
N PRO A 62 0.69 -9.45 5.56
CA PRO A 62 -0.57 -10.09 5.90
C PRO A 62 -1.78 -9.47 5.21
N GLU A 63 -1.64 -8.29 4.59
CA GLU A 63 -2.76 -7.48 4.16
C GLU A 63 -2.74 -7.13 2.66
N PHE A 64 -1.87 -7.79 1.89
CA PHE A 64 -1.93 -7.72 0.43
C PHE A 64 -3.25 -8.33 -0.11
N PRO A 65 -4.13 -7.57 -0.81
CA PRO A 65 -5.49 -7.99 -1.17
C PRO A 65 -5.55 -9.13 -2.20
N HIS A 66 -4.43 -9.46 -2.83
CA HIS A 66 -4.31 -10.58 -3.75
C HIS A 66 -3.34 -11.65 -3.23
N ARG A 67 -3.24 -11.85 -1.92
CA ARG A 67 -2.38 -12.87 -1.29
C ARG A 67 -2.56 -14.27 -1.90
N GLY A 68 -3.78 -14.62 -2.32
CA GLY A 68 -4.06 -15.86 -3.05
C GLY A 68 -3.44 -15.92 -4.45
N ALA A 69 -3.44 -14.81 -5.20
CA ALA A 69 -2.80 -14.71 -6.50
C ALA A 69 -1.28 -14.62 -6.38
N VAL A 70 -0.76 -13.84 -5.42
CA VAL A 70 0.68 -13.78 -5.13
C VAL A 70 1.19 -15.12 -4.62
N LYS A 71 0.46 -15.83 -3.76
CA LYS A 71 0.79 -17.22 -3.40
C LYS A 71 0.80 -18.14 -4.61
N LYS A 72 -0.17 -18.03 -5.54
CA LYS A 72 -0.18 -18.84 -6.78
C LYS A 72 0.99 -18.49 -7.72
N VAL A 73 1.32 -17.21 -7.88
CA VAL A 73 2.43 -16.73 -8.71
C VAL A 73 3.77 -17.11 -8.10
N LEU A 74 3.97 -16.90 -6.79
CA LEU A 74 5.16 -17.38 -6.06
C LEU A 74 5.27 -18.88 -6.07
N PHE A 75 4.18 -19.60 -5.92
CA PHE A 75 4.17 -21.06 -6.00
C PHE A 75 4.55 -21.52 -7.41
N GLY A 76 4.02 -20.88 -8.46
CA GLY A 76 4.40 -21.12 -9.85
C GLY A 76 5.88 -20.82 -10.12
N LEU A 77 6.37 -19.64 -9.69
CA LEU A 77 7.78 -19.24 -9.81
C LEU A 77 8.71 -20.17 -9.03
N ARG A 78 8.36 -20.50 -7.77
CA ARG A 78 9.12 -21.44 -6.96
C ARG A 78 9.09 -22.84 -7.55
N LEU A 79 7.96 -23.33 -8.08
CA LEU A 79 7.93 -24.60 -8.81
C LEU A 79 8.77 -24.53 -10.08
N LYS A 80 8.79 -23.41 -10.81
CA LYS A 80 9.56 -23.26 -12.04
C LYS A 80 11.07 -23.26 -11.76
N ILE A 81 11.52 -22.49 -10.76
CA ILE A 81 12.91 -22.47 -10.26
C ILE A 81 13.26 -23.84 -9.67
N TRP A 82 12.35 -24.45 -8.92
CA TRP A 82 12.55 -25.77 -8.35
C TRP A 82 12.65 -26.84 -9.44
N PHE A 83 11.81 -26.82 -10.49
CA PHE A 83 11.88 -27.72 -11.64
C PHE A 83 13.11 -27.47 -12.49
N SER A 84 13.57 -26.22 -12.66
CA SER A 84 14.83 -25.95 -13.37
C SER A 84 16.02 -26.49 -12.59
N ASN A 85 16.05 -26.28 -11.28
CA ASN A 85 17.08 -26.81 -10.38
C ASN A 85 17.00 -28.34 -10.27
N LEU A 86 15.79 -28.92 -10.29
CA LEU A 86 15.57 -30.36 -10.31
C LEU A 86 16.01 -30.95 -11.63
N LYS A 87 15.77 -30.30 -12.77
CA LYS A 87 16.24 -30.74 -14.08
C LYS A 87 17.75 -30.69 -14.17
N GLN A 88 18.37 -29.63 -13.64
CA GLN A 88 19.83 -29.49 -13.59
C GLN A 88 20.47 -30.50 -12.62
N SER A 89 19.87 -30.70 -11.45
CA SER A 89 20.30 -31.71 -10.47
C SER A 89 20.06 -33.13 -10.97
N ALA A 90 18.94 -33.39 -11.64
CA ALA A 90 18.65 -34.68 -12.25
C ALA A 90 19.61 -34.95 -13.39
N HIS A 91 19.94 -33.98 -14.24
CA HIS A 91 20.94 -34.14 -15.28
C HIS A 91 22.33 -34.43 -14.68
N TYR A 92 22.71 -33.75 -13.60
CA TYR A 92 23.97 -34.02 -12.90
C TYR A 92 23.98 -35.40 -12.23
N ILE A 93 22.89 -35.79 -11.56
CA ILE A 93 22.74 -37.10 -10.94
C ILE A 93 22.73 -38.18 -12.01
N LEU A 94 21.97 -38.03 -13.10
CA LEU A 94 21.93 -38.97 -14.23
C LEU A 94 23.31 -39.12 -14.86
N SER A 95 24.04 -38.03 -15.12
CA SER A 95 25.38 -38.13 -15.71
C SER A 95 26.38 -38.82 -14.77
N THR A 96 26.29 -38.57 -13.46
CA THR A 96 27.22 -39.15 -12.46
C THR A 96 26.85 -40.60 -12.11
N THR A 97 25.56 -40.92 -12.07
CA THR A 97 25.06 -42.28 -11.77
C THR A 97 25.18 -43.22 -12.97
N GLN A 98 25.09 -42.71 -14.21
CA GLN A 98 25.27 -43.55 -15.39
C GLN A 98 26.67 -44.19 -15.43
N GLN A 99 27.70 -43.46 -14.97
CA GLN A 99 29.06 -43.99 -14.89
C GLN A 99 29.22 -45.01 -13.75
N TRP A 100 28.61 -44.76 -12.58
CA TRP A 100 28.68 -45.66 -11.43
C TRP A 100 27.88 -46.97 -11.59
N VAL A 101 26.74 -46.91 -12.28
CA VAL A 101 25.86 -48.06 -12.57
C VAL A 101 26.54 -49.09 -13.48
N ILE A 102 27.39 -48.64 -14.41
CA ILE A 102 28.19 -49.52 -15.26
C ILE A 102 29.19 -50.32 -14.43
N GLU A 103 29.68 -49.75 -13.33
CA GLU A 103 30.69 -50.38 -12.48
C GLU A 103 30.10 -51.32 -11.40
N HIS A 104 28.85 -51.12 -10.97
CA HIS A 104 28.27 -51.82 -9.80
C HIS A 104 26.80 -52.28 -9.99
N PRO A 105 26.51 -53.24 -10.90
CA PRO A 105 25.14 -53.61 -11.28
C PRO A 105 24.31 -54.27 -10.16
N LEU A 106 24.95 -54.86 -9.14
CA LEU A 106 24.26 -55.56 -8.06
C LEU A 106 23.61 -54.63 -7.02
N VAL A 107 23.96 -53.33 -6.99
CA VAL A 107 23.49 -52.36 -5.98
C VAL A 107 22.31 -51.52 -6.48
N LEU A 108 21.89 -51.74 -7.73
CA LEU A 108 20.86 -50.95 -8.42
C LEU A 108 19.52 -50.81 -7.66
N PRO A 109 18.90 -51.89 -7.14
CA PRO A 109 17.54 -51.79 -6.58
C PRO A 109 17.53 -51.05 -5.23
N THR A 110 18.57 -51.22 -4.42
CA THR A 110 18.73 -50.52 -3.14
C THR A 110 19.02 -49.03 -3.33
N PHE A 111 19.79 -48.65 -4.34
CA PHE A 111 20.06 -47.25 -4.62
C PHE A 111 18.80 -46.53 -5.15
N ALA A 112 18.05 -47.17 -6.05
CA ALA A 112 16.83 -46.61 -6.62
C ALA A 112 15.76 -46.32 -5.54
N THR A 113 15.59 -47.22 -4.59
CA THR A 113 14.60 -47.07 -3.50
C THR A 113 14.95 -45.92 -2.55
N VAL A 114 16.22 -45.77 -2.17
CA VAL A 114 16.69 -44.65 -1.34
C VAL A 114 16.54 -43.31 -2.06
N LEU A 115 16.85 -43.28 -3.36
CA LEU A 115 16.70 -42.07 -4.18
C LEU A 115 15.23 -41.62 -4.26
N VAL A 116 14.30 -42.55 -4.52
CA VAL A 116 12.87 -42.25 -4.57
C VAL A 116 12.38 -41.72 -3.21
N LEU A 117 12.79 -42.34 -2.11
CA LEU A 117 12.41 -41.90 -0.76
C LEU A 117 12.92 -40.48 -0.45
N ALA A 118 14.16 -40.17 -0.79
CA ALA A 118 14.73 -38.84 -0.59
C ALA A 118 13.99 -37.75 -1.41
N ILE A 119 13.58 -38.07 -2.63
CA ILE A 119 12.78 -37.18 -3.48
C ILE A 119 11.39 -36.94 -2.86
N VAL A 120 10.73 -37.99 -2.38
CA VAL A 120 9.41 -37.91 -1.73
C VAL A 120 9.45 -37.06 -0.46
N ILE A 121 10.45 -37.25 0.41
CA ILE A 121 10.62 -36.46 1.63
C ILE A 121 10.85 -34.98 1.29
N LYS A 122 11.71 -34.68 0.31
CA LYS A 122 11.95 -33.30 -0.14
C LYS A 122 10.70 -32.66 -0.73
N LEU A 123 9.83 -33.42 -1.39
CA LEU A 123 8.58 -32.94 -1.98
C LEU A 123 7.50 -32.65 -0.92
N LEU A 124 7.41 -33.44 0.14
CA LEU A 124 6.35 -33.33 1.14
C LEU A 124 6.67 -32.36 2.29
N CYS A 125 7.94 -32.13 2.61
CA CYS A 125 8.38 -31.25 3.70
C CYS A 125 7.75 -29.82 3.69
N PRO A 126 7.69 -29.08 2.57
CA PRO A 126 7.10 -27.74 2.58
C PRO A 126 5.58 -27.73 2.82
N ILE A 127 4.87 -28.83 2.55
CA ILE A 127 3.41 -28.92 2.76
C ILE A 127 3.09 -29.12 4.25
N ILE A 128 3.95 -29.84 4.95
CA ILE A 128 3.75 -30.21 6.36
C ILE A 128 4.21 -29.09 7.31
N CYS A 129 5.19 -28.28 6.90
CA CYS A 129 5.83 -27.28 7.77
C CYS A 129 5.24 -25.85 7.71
N ASP A 130 4.35 -25.54 6.75
CA ASP A 130 3.86 -24.16 6.50
C ASP A 130 2.47 -23.85 7.12
N PHE A 131 1.96 -24.63 8.09
CA PHE A 131 0.75 -24.26 8.84
C PHE A 131 1.11 -23.33 10.02
N PRO A 132 0.72 -22.03 9.99
CA PRO A 132 0.91 -21.17 11.15
C PRO A 132 -0.06 -21.59 12.28
N PRO A 133 0.35 -21.51 13.56
CA PRO A 133 -0.54 -21.76 14.68
C PRO A 133 -1.67 -20.74 14.69
N ALA A 134 -2.89 -21.23 14.91
CA ALA A 134 -4.12 -20.46 14.93
C ALA A 134 -4.25 -19.66 16.23
N GLU A 135 -3.51 -18.56 16.39
CA GLU A 135 -3.75 -17.57 17.47
C GLU A 135 -2.85 -16.34 17.29
N LYS A 136 -3.32 -15.35 16.52
CA LYS A 136 -2.92 -13.94 16.71
C LYS A 136 -4.00 -13.08 16.07
N ALA A 137 -4.92 -12.60 16.92
CA ALA A 137 -5.83 -11.54 16.54
C ALA A 137 -4.99 -10.31 16.15
N ILE A 138 -5.17 -9.86 14.91
CA ILE A 138 -4.50 -8.68 14.36
C ILE A 138 -4.93 -7.48 15.22
N GLY A 139 -3.97 -6.76 15.80
CA GLY A 139 -4.26 -5.59 16.62
C GLY A 139 -4.83 -4.46 15.76
N ILE A 140 -5.62 -3.55 16.35
CA ILE A 140 -6.13 -2.36 15.64
C ILE A 140 -4.97 -1.52 15.07
N SER A 141 -3.80 -1.51 15.73
CA SER A 141 -2.57 -0.89 15.23
C SER A 141 -2.05 -1.52 13.95
N ASP A 142 -2.20 -2.83 13.80
CA ASP A 142 -1.75 -3.57 12.61
C ASP A 142 -2.70 -3.28 11.43
N LEU A 143 -4.02 -3.30 11.68
CA LEU A 143 -5.05 -2.94 10.69
C LEU A 143 -4.92 -1.48 10.21
N ILE A 144 -4.57 -0.55 11.10
CA ILE A 144 -4.29 0.84 10.74
C ILE A 144 -3.01 0.92 9.90
N ASN A 145 -1.95 0.20 10.29
CA ASN A 145 -0.66 0.24 9.60
C ASN A 145 -0.74 -0.25 8.17
N ILE A 146 -1.64 -1.18 7.85
CA ILE A 146 -1.69 -1.67 6.47
C ILE A 146 -2.89 -1.10 5.68
N SER A 147 -3.96 -0.65 6.33
CA SER A 147 -4.87 0.28 5.65
C SER A 147 -4.15 1.57 5.21
N TYR A 148 -3.10 1.98 5.92
CA TYR A 148 -2.16 3.00 5.49
C TYR A 148 -1.07 2.38 4.62
N ASN A 149 -1.38 2.21 3.34
CA ASN A 149 -0.37 1.80 2.38
C ASN A 149 0.79 2.80 2.43
N GLU A 150 1.97 2.36 2.87
CA GLU A 150 3.15 3.20 3.07
C GLU A 150 3.49 4.01 1.80
N VAL A 151 3.12 3.50 0.62
CA VAL A 151 3.22 4.15 -0.70
C VAL A 151 2.35 5.41 -0.82
N ASP A 152 1.09 5.37 -0.37
CA ASP A 152 0.19 6.53 -0.40
C ASP A 152 0.70 7.61 0.57
N VAL A 153 1.36 7.20 1.67
CA VAL A 153 1.90 8.06 2.72
C VAL A 153 3.20 8.71 2.29
N GLN A 154 4.16 7.91 1.84
CA GLN A 154 5.43 8.38 1.30
C GLN A 154 5.24 9.34 0.13
N TYR A 155 4.20 9.16 -0.68
CA TYR A 155 3.94 10.07 -1.81
C TYR A 155 3.70 11.53 -1.34
N TRP A 156 2.83 11.77 -0.36
CA TRP A 156 2.61 13.14 0.13
C TRP A 156 3.72 13.62 1.06
N GLU A 157 4.36 12.71 1.81
CA GLU A 157 5.49 13.03 2.67
C GLU A 157 6.70 13.50 1.87
N ASN A 158 7.10 12.73 0.84
CA ASN A 158 8.22 13.05 -0.04
C ASN A 158 7.94 14.33 -0.84
N ARG A 159 6.68 14.55 -1.26
CA ARG A 159 6.27 15.78 -1.93
C ARG A 159 6.29 17.02 -1.01
N SER A 160 6.14 16.83 0.30
CA SER A 160 6.24 17.90 1.29
C SER A 160 7.67 18.17 1.78
N SER A 161 8.57 17.18 1.69
CA SER A 161 9.96 17.29 2.14
C SER A 161 10.93 17.69 1.04
N ASP A 162 10.63 17.37 -0.22
CA ASP A 162 11.41 17.86 -1.36
C ASP A 162 10.91 19.23 -1.83
N LYS A 163 11.87 20.12 -2.06
CA LYS A 163 11.66 21.42 -2.71
C LYS A 163 10.78 21.26 -3.96
N PHE A 164 9.65 21.98 -3.99
CA PHE A 164 8.97 22.48 -5.20
C PHE A 164 8.54 21.44 -6.26
N VAL A 165 7.28 21.00 -6.27
CA VAL A 165 6.59 20.60 -7.54
C VAL A 165 5.06 20.70 -7.33
N LEU A 166 4.32 21.70 -7.82
CA LEU A 166 4.59 22.72 -8.84
C LEU A 166 4.37 24.13 -8.25
N ARG A 167 5.08 25.11 -8.79
CA ARG A 167 4.70 26.51 -8.64
C ARG A 167 4.74 27.08 -10.03
N PHE A 168 3.65 27.67 -10.49
CA PHE A 168 3.67 28.49 -11.71
C PHE A 168 4.56 29.76 -11.55
N SER A 169 5.20 29.95 -10.38
CA SER A 169 6.17 31.01 -10.07
C SER A 169 7.10 30.57 -8.93
N GLU A 170 8.42 30.63 -9.13
CA GLU A 170 9.42 30.29 -8.09
C GLU A 170 9.23 31.07 -6.77
N SER A 171 8.52 32.20 -6.82
CA SER A 171 8.29 33.12 -5.68
C SER A 171 7.01 32.86 -4.87
N ALA A 172 6.08 32.00 -5.32
CA ALA A 172 4.79 31.82 -4.65
C ALA A 172 4.95 30.98 -3.36
N ARG A 173 5.02 31.65 -2.20
CA ARG A 173 4.99 30.96 -0.90
C ARG A 173 3.59 30.36 -0.69
N PRO A 174 3.47 29.11 -0.19
CA PRO A 174 2.17 28.53 0.13
C PRO A 174 1.46 29.39 1.18
N SER A 175 0.13 29.51 1.06
CA SER A 175 -0.67 30.25 2.04
C SER A 175 -0.47 29.68 3.44
N LEU A 176 -0.59 30.53 4.47
CA LEU A 176 -0.46 30.08 5.86
C LEU A 176 -1.54 29.06 6.23
N ALA A 177 -2.74 29.17 5.64
CA ALA A 177 -3.80 28.17 5.73
C ALA A 177 -3.34 26.79 5.25
N LEU A 178 -2.71 26.73 4.06
CA LEU A 178 -2.22 25.49 3.50
C LEU A 178 -1.08 24.89 4.34
N GLN A 179 -0.15 25.73 4.81
CA GLN A 179 0.92 25.29 5.70
C GLN A 179 0.37 24.70 7.01
N ALA A 180 -0.64 25.34 7.60
CA ALA A 180 -1.31 24.85 8.80
C ALA A 180 -2.01 23.51 8.55
N PHE A 181 -2.75 23.39 7.44
CA PHE A 181 -3.41 22.14 7.05
C PHE A 181 -2.41 20.99 6.90
N ASN A 182 -1.30 21.22 6.18
CA ASN A 182 -0.25 20.22 6.02
C ASN A 182 0.40 19.83 7.36
N ALA A 183 0.61 20.80 8.25
CA ALA A 183 1.08 20.52 9.60
C ALA A 183 0.09 19.66 10.41
N GLY A 184 -1.21 19.89 10.18
CA GLY A 184 -2.29 19.07 10.71
C GLY A 184 -2.22 17.61 10.26
N LEU A 185 -2.03 17.39 8.95
CA LEU A 185 -1.87 16.05 8.38
C LEU A 185 -0.71 15.30 9.05
N TRP A 186 0.46 15.95 9.14
CA TRP A 186 1.62 15.40 9.83
C TRP A 186 1.31 15.03 11.30
N LYS A 187 0.60 15.89 12.04
CA LYS A 187 0.19 15.58 13.42
C LYS A 187 -0.77 14.39 13.49
N GLY A 188 -1.71 14.31 12.55
CA GLY A 188 -2.60 13.15 12.41
C GLY A 188 -1.79 11.87 12.25
N ARG A 189 -0.77 11.89 11.41
CA ARG A 189 0.10 10.73 11.17
C ARG A 189 0.90 10.34 12.41
N GLU A 190 1.51 11.30 13.10
CA GLU A 190 2.20 11.04 14.38
C GLU A 190 1.27 10.35 15.39
N SER A 191 0.00 10.76 15.40
CA SER A 191 -1.02 10.16 16.28
C SER A 191 -1.34 8.72 15.91
N LEU A 192 -1.28 8.36 14.62
CA LEU A 192 -1.50 6.99 14.14
C LEU A 192 -0.28 6.08 14.41
N LEU A 193 0.92 6.58 14.13
CA LEU A 193 2.14 5.78 14.18
C LEU A 193 2.79 5.72 15.58
N SER A 194 2.27 6.48 16.54
CA SER A 194 2.87 6.65 17.88
C SER A 194 4.36 7.04 17.84
N SER A 195 4.83 7.58 16.72
CA SER A 195 6.22 7.95 16.50
C SER A 195 6.38 9.45 16.74
N SER A 196 7.28 9.83 17.65
CA SER A 196 7.53 11.22 18.03
C SER A 196 8.55 11.92 17.12
N SER A 197 8.62 11.56 15.82
CA SER A 197 9.87 11.70 15.08
C SER A 197 10.11 13.06 14.41
N LYS A 198 9.24 14.07 14.58
CA LYS A 198 9.49 15.40 14.01
C LYS A 198 8.93 16.52 14.89
N VAL A 199 9.83 17.26 15.54
CA VAL A 199 9.44 18.51 16.24
C VAL A 199 8.99 19.51 15.17
N MET A 200 7.68 19.75 15.06
CA MET A 200 7.18 20.90 14.32
C MET A 200 7.59 22.18 15.05
N GLU A 201 8.38 23.04 14.40
CA GLU A 201 8.90 24.28 14.99
C GLU A 201 7.81 25.30 15.35
N LYS A 202 6.61 25.19 14.77
CA LYS A 202 5.54 26.18 14.93
C LYS A 202 4.35 25.63 15.70
N ASN A 203 3.96 26.33 16.76
CA ASN A 203 2.76 26.01 17.54
C ASN A 203 1.49 26.50 16.83
N TRP A 204 0.99 25.72 15.87
CA TRP A 204 -0.21 26.07 15.09
C TRP A 204 -1.48 26.20 15.94
N THR A 205 -1.53 25.58 17.11
CA THR A 205 -2.70 25.61 18.00
C THR A 205 -2.97 26.99 18.61
N GLU A 206 -1.95 27.84 18.68
CA GLU A 206 -2.04 29.21 19.20
C GLU A 206 -2.18 30.26 18.08
N THR A 207 -2.08 29.83 16.82
CA THR A 207 -2.21 30.73 15.68
C THR A 207 -3.67 30.89 15.29
N GLU A 208 -3.96 31.94 14.53
CA GLU A 208 -5.25 32.04 13.86
C GLU A 208 -5.51 30.77 13.01
N TRP A 209 -4.52 30.22 12.30
CA TRP A 209 -4.66 29.07 11.40
C TRP A 209 -5.01 27.71 12.06
N VAL A 210 -5.31 27.68 13.36
CA VAL A 210 -5.69 26.48 14.13
C VAL A 210 -6.81 25.66 13.47
N SER A 211 -7.82 26.29 12.88
CA SER A 211 -8.93 25.56 12.25
C SER A 211 -8.48 24.76 11.01
N TYR A 212 -7.51 25.26 10.24
CA TYR A 212 -6.94 24.51 9.12
C TYR A 212 -6.03 23.39 9.60
N TYR A 213 -5.26 23.64 10.66
CA TYR A 213 -4.45 22.62 11.33
C TYR A 213 -5.30 21.46 11.86
N GLU A 214 -6.34 21.75 12.62
CA GLU A 214 -7.25 20.71 13.12
C GLU A 214 -8.01 20.03 11.97
N LEU A 215 -8.33 20.75 10.89
CA LEU A 215 -8.92 20.15 9.70
C LEU A 215 -8.00 19.13 9.04
N GLY A 216 -6.72 19.44 8.84
CA GLY A 216 -5.76 18.48 8.29
C GLY A 216 -5.66 17.24 9.18
N ARG A 217 -5.49 17.44 10.49
CA ARG A 217 -5.43 16.35 11.46
C ARG A 217 -6.70 15.49 11.43
N TRP A 218 -7.87 16.12 11.43
CA TRP A 218 -9.16 15.44 11.39
C TRP A 218 -9.35 14.65 10.10
N THR A 219 -9.04 15.23 8.94
CA THR A 219 -9.17 14.59 7.63
C THR A 219 -8.41 13.27 7.58
N LEU A 220 -7.15 13.29 8.01
CA LEU A 220 -6.29 12.11 7.97
C LEU A 220 -6.79 11.02 8.94
N LEU A 221 -7.13 11.40 10.17
CA LEU A 221 -7.60 10.45 11.19
C LEU A 221 -8.95 9.83 10.80
N LEU A 222 -9.88 10.63 10.29
CA LEU A 222 -11.18 10.13 9.87
C LEU A 222 -11.08 9.25 8.63
N GLU A 223 -10.22 9.60 7.66
CA GLU A 223 -9.93 8.74 6.50
C GLU A 223 -9.43 7.37 6.97
N SER A 224 -8.54 7.35 7.96
CA SER A 224 -7.99 6.13 8.55
C SER A 224 -9.07 5.23 9.14
N VAL A 225 -9.98 5.82 9.95
CA VAL A 225 -11.11 5.09 10.53
C VAL A 225 -12.01 4.51 9.43
N CYS A 226 -12.32 5.30 8.41
CA CYS A 226 -13.20 4.88 7.32
C CYS A 226 -12.64 3.71 6.49
N ARG A 227 -11.31 3.57 6.42
CA ARG A 227 -10.64 2.48 5.69
C ARG A 227 -10.35 1.25 6.55
N SER A 228 -9.95 1.46 7.80
CA SER A 228 -9.37 0.40 8.64
C SER A 228 -10.42 -0.33 9.48
N LEU A 229 -11.49 0.36 9.88
CA LEU A 229 -12.46 -0.19 10.83
C LEU A 229 -13.75 -0.58 10.13
N PRO A 230 -14.19 -1.85 10.25
CA PRO A 230 -15.54 -2.23 9.90
C PRO A 230 -16.55 -1.39 10.69
N GLN A 231 -17.63 -0.92 10.05
CA GLN A 231 -18.59 0.02 10.66
C GLN A 231 -19.16 -0.47 12.01
N TYR A 232 -19.35 -1.78 12.16
CA TYR A 232 -19.88 -2.38 13.39
C TYR A 232 -18.90 -2.33 14.58
N GLN A 233 -17.62 -2.00 14.35
CA GLN A 233 -16.61 -1.83 15.41
C GLN A 233 -16.47 -0.37 15.86
N VAL A 234 -17.07 0.56 15.13
CA VAL A 234 -17.02 1.98 15.45
C VAL A 234 -18.10 2.29 16.50
N PRO A 235 -17.75 2.87 17.67
CA PRO A 235 -18.73 3.22 18.69
C PRO A 235 -19.86 4.12 18.15
N ASN A 236 -21.10 3.89 18.59
CA ASN A 236 -22.27 4.64 18.08
C ASN A 236 -22.12 6.16 18.24
N ASP A 237 -21.49 6.62 19.33
CA ASP A 237 -21.25 8.03 19.63
C ASP A 237 -20.08 8.65 18.86
N PHE A 238 -19.29 7.84 18.13
CA PHE A 238 -18.16 8.32 17.33
C PHE A 238 -18.63 9.25 16.22
N TRP A 239 -19.63 8.85 15.43
CA TRP A 239 -20.07 9.62 14.27
C TRP A 239 -20.71 10.95 14.67
N ASP A 240 -21.46 10.98 15.77
CA ASP A 240 -22.02 12.22 16.32
C ASP A 240 -20.91 13.19 16.73
N ARG A 241 -19.82 12.69 17.34
CA ARG A 241 -18.64 13.52 17.60
C ARG A 241 -17.99 14.04 16.31
N GLN A 242 -17.88 13.20 15.28
CA GLN A 242 -17.31 13.64 14.00
C GLN A 242 -18.16 14.71 13.32
N LYS A 243 -19.49 14.59 13.35
CA LYS A 243 -20.43 15.61 12.85
C LYS A 243 -20.24 16.93 13.58
N ASN A 244 -20.11 16.90 14.90
CA ASN A 244 -19.86 18.11 15.70
C ASN A 244 -18.51 18.76 15.38
N ILE A 245 -17.44 17.97 15.23
CA ILE A 245 -16.12 18.47 14.83
C ILE A 245 -16.20 19.10 13.43
N PHE A 246 -16.81 18.40 12.47
CA PHE A 246 -17.00 18.88 11.11
C PHE A 246 -17.76 20.21 11.07
N ASN A 247 -18.88 20.31 11.79
CA ASN A 247 -19.68 21.53 11.84
C ASN A 247 -18.91 22.70 12.44
N LYS A 248 -18.15 22.47 13.52
CA LYS A 248 -17.29 23.49 14.13
C LYS A 248 -16.21 23.97 13.16
N LEU A 249 -15.48 23.05 12.53
CA LEU A 249 -14.43 23.39 11.56
C LEU A 249 -15.00 24.17 10.37
N ASN A 250 -16.18 23.78 9.87
CA ASN A 250 -16.88 24.48 8.81
C ASN A 250 -17.25 25.92 9.21
N GLN A 251 -17.83 26.10 10.39
CA GLN A 251 -18.17 27.44 10.90
C GLN A 251 -16.93 28.32 11.08
N ASP A 252 -15.86 27.78 11.69
CA ASP A 252 -14.63 28.54 11.94
C ASP A 252 -13.97 29.00 10.61
N ILE A 253 -14.00 28.15 9.58
CA ILE A 253 -13.42 28.47 8.26
C ILE A 253 -14.30 29.44 7.48
N LEU A 254 -15.63 29.31 7.54
CA LEU A 254 -16.54 30.27 6.91
C LEU A 254 -16.46 31.65 7.55
N ALA A 255 -16.31 31.72 8.87
CA ALA A 255 -16.14 32.98 9.60
C ALA A 255 -14.87 33.74 9.19
N ARG A 256 -13.88 33.05 8.59
CA ARG A 256 -12.69 33.69 8.03
C ARG A 256 -12.87 34.30 6.66
N LYS A 257 -13.87 33.87 5.91
CA LYS A 257 -14.09 34.33 4.52
C LYS A 257 -14.21 35.85 4.41
N GLU A 258 -14.69 36.50 5.46
CA GLU A 258 -14.83 37.97 5.52
C GLU A 258 -13.50 38.71 5.77
N LYS A 259 -12.46 38.01 6.21
CA LYS A 259 -11.17 38.57 6.63
C LYS A 259 -10.00 38.19 5.73
N SER A 260 -10.26 37.36 4.71
CA SER A 260 -9.22 36.73 3.92
C SER A 260 -8.69 37.62 2.81
N ASP A 261 -7.38 37.54 2.55
CA ASP A 261 -6.78 38.07 1.32
C ASP A 261 -7.16 37.22 0.09
N ASP A 262 -6.80 37.67 -1.12
CA ASP A 262 -7.17 37.00 -2.38
C ASP A 262 -6.65 35.54 -2.46
N LEU A 263 -5.48 35.25 -1.88
CA LEU A 263 -4.85 33.93 -1.90
C LEU A 263 -5.52 32.98 -0.90
N GLU A 264 -5.85 33.48 0.28
CA GLU A 264 -6.61 32.77 1.30
C GLU A 264 -8.04 32.51 0.81
N GLY A 265 -8.65 33.45 0.07
CA GLY A 265 -9.97 33.31 -0.52
C GLY A 265 -10.08 32.09 -1.45
N VAL A 266 -9.06 31.80 -2.25
CA VAL A 266 -8.99 30.58 -3.07
C VAL A 266 -8.99 29.32 -2.20
N THR A 267 -8.17 29.31 -1.14
CA THR A 267 -8.08 28.19 -0.20
C THR A 267 -9.42 27.95 0.51
N ILE A 268 -10.04 29.00 1.02
CA ILE A 268 -11.36 28.97 1.69
C ILE A 268 -12.43 28.41 0.75
N ASN A 269 -12.49 28.92 -0.49
CA ASN A 269 -13.50 28.49 -1.46
C ASN A 269 -13.31 27.01 -1.82
N TRP A 270 -12.07 26.58 -2.01
CA TRP A 270 -11.76 25.17 -2.26
C TRP A 270 -12.17 24.30 -1.06
N VAL A 271 -11.82 24.65 0.18
CA VAL A 271 -12.18 23.87 1.38
C VAL A 271 -13.71 23.81 1.55
N SER A 272 -14.38 24.95 1.36
CA SER A 272 -15.85 25.03 1.43
C SER A 272 -16.52 24.11 0.42
N SER A 273 -15.95 23.99 -0.79
CA SER A 273 -16.46 23.06 -1.81
C SER A 273 -16.32 21.59 -1.38
N GLN A 274 -15.25 21.25 -0.63
CA GLN A 274 -15.07 19.90 -0.10
C GLN A 274 -16.09 19.61 1.01
N PHE A 275 -16.35 20.57 1.91
CA PHE A 275 -17.36 20.43 2.95
C PHE A 275 -18.76 20.18 2.39
N ALA A 276 -19.14 20.84 1.30
CA ALA A 276 -20.42 20.58 0.64
C ALA A 276 -20.55 19.11 0.17
N SER A 277 -19.45 18.45 -0.17
CA SER A 277 -19.44 17.04 -0.59
C SER A 277 -19.30 16.05 0.57
N ILE A 278 -18.60 16.42 1.65
CA ILE A 278 -18.32 15.56 2.80
C ILE A 278 -19.51 15.54 3.78
N GLY A 279 -20.13 16.69 4.04
CA GLY A 279 -21.21 16.83 5.03
C GLY A 279 -22.37 15.85 4.82
N PRO A 280 -22.95 15.76 3.61
CA PRO A 280 -24.05 14.83 3.35
C PRO A 280 -23.70 13.36 3.58
N LEU A 281 -22.45 12.96 3.29
CA LEU A 281 -21.98 11.59 3.54
C LEU A 281 -21.82 11.31 5.03
N LEU A 282 -21.29 12.29 5.76
CA LEU A 282 -21.07 12.18 7.21
C LEU A 282 -22.40 12.10 7.97
N GLU A 283 -23.41 12.87 7.56
CA GLU A 283 -24.74 12.87 8.20
C GLU A 283 -25.46 11.52 8.11
N GLN A 284 -25.23 10.78 7.01
CA GLN A 284 -25.86 9.48 6.77
C GLN A 284 -25.20 8.33 7.56
N LEU A 285 -24.00 8.51 8.10
CA LEU A 285 -23.34 7.50 8.93
C LEU A 285 -23.96 7.45 10.34
N PRO A 286 -24.08 6.24 10.94
CA PRO A 286 -23.49 4.95 10.53
C PRO A 286 -24.34 4.08 9.58
N ASN A 287 -25.42 4.60 8.99
CA ASN A 287 -26.53 3.76 8.51
C ASN A 287 -26.26 2.94 7.23
N GLU A 288 -25.22 3.23 6.44
CA GLU A 288 -24.93 2.49 5.20
C GLU A 288 -23.44 2.18 4.99
N LEU A 289 -23.14 0.89 4.70
CA LEU A 289 -21.78 0.38 4.49
C LEU A 289 -20.98 1.05 3.35
N PRO A 290 -21.54 1.36 2.16
CA PRO A 290 -20.75 1.98 1.09
C PRO A 290 -20.39 3.45 1.35
N LEU A 291 -21.00 4.09 2.37
CA LEU A 291 -20.76 5.50 2.66
C LEU A 291 -19.40 5.75 3.29
N SER A 292 -18.86 4.84 4.11
CA SER A 292 -17.52 5.02 4.69
C SER A 292 -16.44 4.98 3.61
N THR A 293 -16.57 4.12 2.60
CA THR A 293 -15.65 4.08 1.46
C THR A 293 -15.73 5.36 0.62
N GLN A 294 -16.95 5.87 0.38
CA GLN A 294 -17.14 7.14 -0.35
C GLN A 294 -16.57 8.32 0.44
N LEU A 295 -16.81 8.36 1.75
CA LEU A 295 -16.26 9.37 2.64
C LEU A 295 -14.73 9.32 2.66
N ALA A 296 -14.13 8.12 2.76
CA ALA A 296 -12.69 7.94 2.67
C ALA A 296 -12.11 8.46 1.34
N ALA A 297 -12.81 8.24 0.22
CA ALA A 297 -12.38 8.75 -1.08
C ALA A 297 -12.45 10.29 -1.15
N LYS A 298 -13.47 10.92 -0.56
CA LYS A 298 -13.58 12.38 -0.47
C LYS A 298 -12.54 12.99 0.46
N LEU A 299 -12.26 12.36 1.60
CA LEU A 299 -11.21 12.79 2.52
C LEU A 299 -9.82 12.64 1.89
N LYS A 300 -9.57 11.55 1.14
CA LYS A 300 -8.35 11.39 0.33
C LYS A 300 -8.21 12.53 -0.68
N PHE A 301 -9.27 12.81 -1.43
CA PHE A 301 -9.27 13.91 -2.41
C PHE A 301 -9.02 15.26 -1.73
N MET A 302 -9.56 15.47 -0.53
CA MET A 302 -9.31 16.70 0.22
C MET A 302 -7.85 16.81 0.69
N ARG A 303 -7.27 15.70 1.16
CA ARG A 303 -5.86 15.65 1.53
C ARG A 303 -4.96 15.93 0.32
N ASP A 304 -5.25 15.29 -0.81
CA ASP A 304 -4.41 15.35 -2.00
C ASP A 304 -4.59 16.68 -2.78
N GLY A 305 -5.80 17.26 -2.79
CA GLY A 305 -6.12 18.44 -3.61
C GLY A 305 -5.68 19.78 -3.02
N LEU A 306 -5.35 19.85 -1.73
CA LEU A 306 -4.66 21.02 -1.14
C LEU A 306 -3.16 21.00 -1.41
N ILE A 307 -2.61 19.88 -1.87
CA ILE A 307 -1.26 19.80 -2.40
C ILE A 307 -1.34 20.29 -3.85
N ILE A 308 -1.45 21.62 -4.01
CA ILE A 308 -1.58 22.23 -5.34
C ILE A 308 -0.26 22.04 -6.10
N ASP A 309 -0.40 21.38 -7.25
CA ASP A 309 0.49 21.43 -8.41
C ASP A 309 0.46 22.85 -9.04
#